data_AF-A0A6U4YID2-F1
#
_entry.id   AF-A0A6U4YID2-F1
#
_cell.length_a   1.000
_cell.length_b   1.000
_cell.length_c   1.000
_cell.angle_alpha   90.00
_cell.angle_beta   90.00
_cell.angle_gamma   90.00
#
_symmetry.space_group_name_H-M   'P 1'
#
loop_
_entity.id
_entity.type
_entity.pdbx_description
1 polymer ?
#
loop_
_entity_poly.entity_id
_entity_poly.type
_entity_poly.pdbx_seq_one_letter_code
_entity_poly.pdbx_strand_id
1 'polypeptide(L)'
;HVAGGGMGKCGVYRPRQVHVVLPKACRVVAVQNIVNKGLERRFAAAAVELRRLGYSTHVDVAYHGTDADTSYLIAAGGFIAPQSAAGQRLAHRSGNSGFYGNGIYLSPHPTVAQAYANGGRLLVCNVLRGHAYQCPGMMLGAQLATGYSSHASPDGREWVFFNT
;
A
#
# COMPACT_ATOMS: atom_id res chain seq x y z
N HIS A 1 6.82 31.05 -34.69
CA HIS A 1 7.32 31.12 -33.30
C HIS A 1 6.37 30.33 -32.40
N VAL A 2 6.95 29.38 -31.66
CA VAL A 2 6.45 28.65 -30.48
C VAL A 2 5.24 27.71 -30.66
N ALA A 3 5.59 26.42 -30.81
CA ALA A 3 4.75 25.29 -30.46
C ALA A 3 4.55 25.25 -28.92
N GLY A 4 3.30 25.22 -28.47
CA GLY A 4 2.94 25.00 -27.07
C GLY A 4 2.66 23.52 -26.81
N GLY A 5 3.67 22.79 -26.32
CA GLY A 5 3.54 21.42 -25.85
C GLY A 5 2.67 21.36 -24.58
N GLY A 6 1.55 20.65 -24.64
CA GLY A 6 0.63 20.44 -23.53
C GLY A 6 0.55 18.97 -23.14
N MET A 7 1.27 18.63 -22.06
CA MET A 7 1.07 17.49 -21.15
C MET A 7 0.82 16.11 -21.78
N GLY A 8 1.90 15.32 -21.83
CA GLY A 8 1.85 13.89 -22.12
C GLY A 8 0.87 13.16 -21.19
N LYS A 9 -0.15 12.55 -21.79
CA LYS A 9 -0.97 11.49 -21.18
C LYS A 9 -0.07 10.27 -20.92
N CYS A 10 0.74 10.31 -19.87
CA CYS A 10 1.43 9.12 -19.39
C CYS A 10 0.40 8.26 -18.64
N GLY A 11 -0.47 7.58 -19.39
CA GLY A 11 -1.46 6.65 -18.86
C GLY A 11 -0.78 5.37 -18.38
N VAL A 12 0.02 5.46 -17.32
CA VAL A 12 0.73 4.32 -16.73
C VAL A 12 -0.23 3.42 -15.95
N TYR A 13 -1.32 3.98 -15.43
CA TYR A 13 -2.44 3.23 -14.88
C TYR A 13 -3.75 3.96 -15.22
N ARG A 14 -4.83 3.19 -15.41
CA ARG A 14 -6.19 3.75 -15.59
C ARG A 14 -6.94 3.59 -14.26
N PRO A 15 -7.58 4.66 -13.74
CA PRO A 15 -8.52 4.51 -12.63
C PRO A 15 -9.59 3.49 -13.03
N ARG A 16 -9.72 2.43 -12.23
CA ARG A 16 -10.79 1.43 -12.40
C ARG A 16 -11.90 1.72 -11.41
N GLN A 17 -13.11 1.34 -11.77
CA GLN A 17 -14.17 1.14 -10.79
C GLN A 17 -13.70 0.09 -9.79
N VAL A 18 -13.56 0.47 -8.53
CA VAL A 18 -13.17 -0.42 -7.46
C VAL A 18 -14.42 -0.95 -6.79
N HIS A 19 -14.62 -2.26 -6.87
CA HIS A 19 -15.65 -2.95 -6.09
C HIS A 19 -15.06 -3.28 -4.72
N VAL A 20 -15.43 -2.48 -3.72
CA VAL A 20 -15.04 -2.73 -2.33
C VAL A 20 -16.06 -3.68 -1.71
N VAL A 21 -15.60 -4.86 -1.29
CA VAL A 21 -16.42 -5.80 -0.52
C VAL A 21 -16.03 -5.62 0.94
N LEU A 22 -16.98 -5.22 1.78
CA LEU A 22 -16.75 -5.07 3.21
C LEU A 22 -17.29 -6.29 3.98
N PRO A 23 -16.73 -6.63 5.15
CA PRO A 23 -17.14 -7.81 5.89
C PRO A 23 -18.61 -7.71 6.29
N LYS A 24 -19.39 -8.80 6.15
CA LYS A 24 -20.82 -8.86 6.50
C LYS A 24 -21.12 -8.45 7.95
N ALA A 25 -20.17 -8.67 8.86
CA ALA A 25 -20.26 -8.32 10.27
C ALA A 25 -20.07 -6.81 10.56
N CYS A 26 -19.70 -6.00 9.55
CA CYS A 26 -19.49 -4.57 9.71
C CYS A 26 -20.72 -3.77 9.30
N ARG A 27 -21.18 -2.87 10.17
CA ARG A 27 -22.06 -1.79 9.76
C ARG A 27 -21.21 -0.64 9.23
N VAL A 28 -21.30 -0.39 7.93
CA VAL A 28 -20.62 0.74 7.28
C VAL A 28 -21.44 2.00 7.53
N VAL A 29 -20.85 2.98 8.21
CA VAL A 29 -21.54 4.24 8.57
C VAL A 29 -21.20 5.39 7.62
N ALA A 30 -20.02 5.35 6.99
CA ALA A 30 -19.57 6.36 6.04
C ALA A 30 -18.49 5.79 5.11
N VAL A 31 -18.39 6.36 3.91
CA VAL A 31 -17.29 6.16 2.97
C VAL A 31 -16.81 7.53 2.51
N GLN A 32 -15.50 7.76 2.55
CA GLN A 32 -14.89 9.03 2.15
C GLN A 32 -13.79 8.76 1.14
N ASN A 33 -13.79 9.52 0.05
CA ASN A 33 -12.72 9.48 -0.93
C ASN A 33 -11.59 10.41 -0.49
N ILE A 34 -10.37 9.88 -0.44
CA ILE A 34 -9.16 10.67 -0.18
C ILE A 34 -8.61 11.12 -1.53
N VAL A 35 -8.67 12.42 -1.81
CA VAL A 35 -8.12 13.02 -3.03
C VAL A 35 -6.91 13.86 -2.65
N ASN A 36 -5.72 13.39 -3.01
CA ASN A 36 -4.48 14.09 -2.73
C ASN A 36 -3.54 14.01 -3.93
N LYS A 37 -3.45 15.11 -4.69
CA LYS A 37 -2.63 15.20 -5.91
C LYS A 37 -1.14 14.93 -5.66
N GLY A 38 -0.64 15.18 -4.45
CA GLY A 38 0.73 14.87 -4.08
C GLY A 38 0.96 13.35 -4.02
N LEU A 39 0.03 12.63 -3.39
CA LEU A 39 0.07 11.17 -3.31
C LEU A 39 -0.13 10.52 -4.69
N GLU A 40 -1.06 11.03 -5.49
CA GLU A 40 -1.29 10.54 -6.86
C GLU A 40 -0.04 10.64 -7.73
N ARG A 41 0.70 11.75 -7.63
CA ARG A 41 1.97 11.93 -8.36
C ARG A 41 3.04 10.95 -7.89
N ARG A 42 3.19 10.73 -6.58
CA ARG A 42 4.14 9.74 -6.04
C ARG A 42 3.79 8.32 -6.50
N PHE A 43 2.52 7.96 -6.45
CA PHE A 43 2.03 6.66 -6.93
C PHE A 43 2.30 6.46 -8.44
N ALA A 44 2.05 7.50 -9.25
CA ALA A 44 2.36 7.45 -10.69
C ALA A 44 3.87 7.29 -10.96
N ALA A 45 4.72 7.97 -10.18
CA ALA A 45 6.18 7.83 -10.29
C ALA A 45 6.64 6.42 -9.91
N ALA A 46 6.09 5.82 -8.85
CA ALA A 46 6.38 4.44 -8.48
C ALA A 46 5.99 3.45 -9.60
N ALA A 47 4.85 3.67 -10.29
CA ALA A 47 4.48 2.84 -11.43
C ALA A 47 5.47 2.96 -12.60
N VAL A 48 5.99 4.16 -12.88
CA VAL A 48 7.03 4.36 -13.91
C VAL A 48 8.31 3.61 -13.54
N GLU A 49 8.71 3.65 -12.26
CA GLU A 49 9.90 2.95 -11.77
C GLU A 49 9.75 1.43 -11.91
N LEU A 50 8.63 0.85 -11.45
CA LEU A 50 8.36 -0.58 -11.60
C LEU A 50 8.37 -1.01 -13.06
N ARG A 51 7.78 -0.21 -13.96
CA ARG A 51 7.83 -0.48 -15.40
C ARG A 51 9.26 -0.49 -15.94
N ARG A 52 10.10 0.45 -15.50
CA ARG A 52 11.52 0.51 -15.91
C ARG A 52 12.30 -0.73 -15.48
N LEU A 53 11.94 -1.32 -14.35
CA LEU A 53 12.50 -2.57 -13.84
C LEU A 53 11.93 -3.82 -14.54
N GLY A 54 10.96 -3.66 -15.45
CA GLY A 54 10.27 -4.77 -16.10
C GLY A 54 9.22 -5.45 -15.20
N TYR A 55 8.86 -4.83 -14.07
CA TYR A 55 7.89 -5.37 -13.12
C TYR A 55 6.45 -4.98 -13.49
N SER A 56 5.50 -5.74 -12.96
CA SER A 56 4.07 -5.45 -13.14
C SER A 56 3.73 -4.06 -12.61
N THR A 57 2.92 -3.34 -13.37
CA THR A 57 2.30 -2.07 -12.94
C THR A 57 0.81 -2.22 -12.73
N HIS A 58 0.35 -3.46 -12.57
CA HIS A 58 -1.03 -3.74 -12.23
C HIS A 58 -1.38 -3.07 -10.89
N VAL A 59 -2.51 -2.36 -10.88
CA VAL A 59 -3.04 -1.73 -9.68
C VAL A 59 -4.05 -2.68 -9.06
N ASP A 60 -3.68 -3.21 -7.89
CA ASP A 60 -4.56 -4.00 -7.05
C ASP A 60 -5.24 -3.11 -6.00
N VAL A 61 -6.25 -3.67 -5.34
CA VAL A 61 -6.93 -3.05 -4.19
C VAL A 61 -6.61 -3.86 -2.95
N ALA A 62 -6.17 -3.17 -1.90
CA ALA A 62 -5.88 -3.77 -0.62
C ALA A 62 -6.41 -2.91 0.54
N TYR A 63 -6.59 -3.53 1.69
CA TYR A 63 -7.12 -2.95 2.91
C TYR A 63 -6.00 -2.77 3.92
N HIS A 64 -6.01 -1.65 4.63
CA HIS A 64 -5.12 -1.38 5.76
C HIS A 64 -5.95 -1.00 6.99
N GLY A 65 -5.70 -1.68 8.10
CA GLY A 65 -6.25 -1.37 9.41
C GLY A 65 -5.15 -0.83 10.32
N THR A 66 -5.48 0.24 11.05
CA THR A 66 -4.61 0.83 12.06
C THR A 66 -5.48 1.62 13.06
N ASP A 67 -4.87 2.30 14.02
CA ASP A 67 -5.58 3.22 14.90
C ASP A 67 -6.12 4.47 14.18
N ALA A 68 -7.09 5.14 14.81
CA ALA A 68 -7.78 6.28 14.23
C ALA A 68 -6.84 7.41 13.82
N ASP A 69 -5.89 7.79 14.68
CA ASP A 69 -5.02 8.94 14.43
C ASP A 69 -4.03 8.64 13.31
N THR A 70 -3.45 7.45 13.32
CA THR A 70 -2.58 6.98 12.25
C THR A 70 -3.31 6.91 10.91
N SER A 71 -4.58 6.49 10.89
CA SER A 71 -5.37 6.47 9.66
C SER A 71 -5.52 7.87 9.03
N TYR A 72 -5.69 8.91 9.85
CA TYR A 72 -5.75 10.29 9.37
C TYR A 72 -4.39 10.79 8.87
N LEU A 73 -3.30 10.47 9.56
CA LEU A 73 -1.95 10.82 9.11
C LEU A 73 -1.61 10.17 7.77
N ILE A 74 -1.98 8.91 7.56
CA ILE A 74 -1.81 8.22 6.28
C ILE A 74 -2.70 8.86 5.20
N ALA A 75 -3.94 9.20 5.51
CA ALA A 75 -4.83 9.86 4.54
C ALA A 75 -4.28 11.24 4.10
N ALA A 76 -3.67 11.98 5.01
CA ALA A 76 -3.12 13.30 4.74
C ALA A 76 -1.75 13.24 4.03
N GLY A 77 -0.86 12.35 4.47
CA GLY A 77 0.56 12.32 4.09
C GLY A 77 1.02 11.10 3.29
N GLY A 78 0.18 10.07 3.16
CA GLY A 78 0.53 8.77 2.59
C GLY A 78 1.20 7.85 3.62
N PHE A 79 1.54 6.63 3.18
CA PHE A 79 2.25 5.67 4.02
C PHE A 79 3.71 6.06 4.22
N ILE A 80 4.29 5.64 5.35
CA ILE A 80 5.72 5.76 5.64
C ILE A 80 6.25 4.37 5.95
N ALA A 81 7.23 3.91 5.16
CA ALA A 81 7.83 2.61 5.32
C ALA A 81 8.82 2.63 6.51
N PRO A 82 8.78 1.65 7.43
CA PRO A 82 9.60 1.62 8.63
C PRO A 82 11.11 1.82 8.41
N GLN A 83 11.63 1.26 7.33
CA GLN A 83 13.03 1.29 6.94
C GLN A 83 13.46 2.59 6.25
N SER A 84 12.50 3.45 5.86
CA SER A 84 12.82 4.76 5.28
C SER A 84 13.42 5.69 6.35
N ALA A 85 14.18 6.71 5.93
CA ALA A 85 14.76 7.69 6.87
C ALA A 85 13.71 8.39 7.75
N ALA A 86 12.48 8.57 7.24
CA ALA A 86 11.35 9.09 8.00
C ALA A 86 10.79 8.03 8.96
N GLY A 87 10.63 6.78 8.50
CA GLY A 87 10.10 5.67 9.30
C GLY A 87 10.98 5.30 10.50
N GLN A 88 12.31 5.41 10.35
CA GLN A 88 13.26 5.17 11.45
C GLN A 88 13.07 6.12 12.64
N ARG A 89 12.39 7.26 12.43
CA ARG A 89 12.08 8.25 13.48
C ARG A 89 10.68 8.06 14.07
N LEU A 90 9.90 7.11 13.56
CA LEU A 90 8.53 6.84 13.98
C LEU A 90 8.47 5.52 14.74
N ALA A 91 7.69 5.49 15.82
CA ALA A 91 7.37 4.25 16.51
C ALA A 91 6.33 3.47 15.70
N HIS A 92 6.77 2.45 14.95
CA HIS A 92 5.87 1.55 14.23
C HIS A 92 5.31 0.47 15.18
N ARG A 93 3.98 0.28 15.17
CA ARG A 93 3.28 -0.67 16.07
C ARG A 93 3.60 -2.15 15.83
N SER A 94 4.30 -2.52 14.75
CA SER A 94 4.69 -3.90 14.47
C SER A 94 5.80 -4.35 15.42
N GLY A 95 5.59 -4.32 16.74
CA GLY A 95 6.60 -4.50 17.81
C GLY A 95 7.41 -5.81 17.82
N ASN A 96 7.32 -6.57 16.75
CA ASN A 96 8.02 -7.80 16.38
C ASN A 96 8.65 -7.71 14.97
N SER A 97 8.86 -6.49 14.45
CA SER A 97 9.39 -6.19 13.12
C SER A 97 8.56 -6.72 11.93
N GLY A 98 7.37 -7.27 12.18
CA GLY A 98 6.47 -7.84 11.17
C GLY A 98 6.83 -9.27 10.75
N PHE A 99 5.81 -10.13 10.59
CA PHE A 99 5.96 -11.57 10.31
C PHE A 99 6.56 -11.91 8.95
N TYR A 100 6.34 -11.10 7.93
CA TYR A 100 6.81 -11.34 6.56
C TYR A 100 7.75 -10.23 6.08
N GLY A 101 8.34 -9.49 7.02
CA GLY A 101 9.28 -8.40 6.75
C GLY A 101 8.93 -7.10 7.47
N ASN A 102 9.94 -6.24 7.63
CA ASN A 102 9.77 -4.93 8.25
C ASN A 102 9.28 -3.90 7.24
N GLY A 103 7.98 -3.94 6.92
CA GLY A 103 7.37 -3.06 5.93
C GLY A 103 5.94 -2.67 6.28
N ILE A 104 5.22 -2.13 5.28
CA ILE A 104 3.84 -1.71 5.41
C ILE A 104 2.92 -2.87 5.04
N TYR A 105 2.06 -3.28 5.96
CA TYR A 105 1.17 -4.43 5.78
C TYR A 105 -0.18 -4.00 5.23
N LEU A 106 -0.60 -4.60 4.12
CA LEU A 106 -1.96 -4.49 3.60
C LEU A 106 -2.47 -5.89 3.26
N SER A 107 -3.79 -6.05 3.15
CA SER A 107 -4.40 -7.33 2.80
C SER A 107 -5.39 -7.17 1.65
N PRO A 108 -5.46 -8.09 0.68
CA PRO A 108 -6.60 -8.15 -0.24
C PRO A 108 -7.90 -8.56 0.48
N HIS A 109 -7.82 -9.03 1.73
CA HIS A 109 -8.96 -9.46 2.53
C HIS A 109 -9.29 -8.41 3.61
N PRO A 110 -10.48 -7.80 3.59
CA PRO A 110 -10.85 -6.76 4.54
C PRO A 110 -10.90 -7.29 5.98
N THR A 111 -11.25 -8.56 6.18
CA THR A 111 -11.34 -9.19 7.51
C THR A 111 -9.98 -9.33 8.18
N VAL A 112 -8.90 -9.52 7.41
CA VAL A 112 -7.53 -9.55 7.95
C VAL A 112 -7.13 -8.16 8.40
N ALA A 113 -7.32 -7.14 7.55
CA ALA A 113 -7.03 -5.76 7.92
C ALA A 113 -7.88 -5.26 9.10
N GLN A 114 -9.15 -5.70 9.19
CA GLN A 114 -10.07 -5.32 10.27
C GLN A 114 -9.55 -5.70 11.65
N ALA A 115 -8.83 -6.81 11.79
CA ALA A 115 -8.24 -7.22 13.07
C ALA A 115 -7.26 -6.18 13.64
N TYR A 116 -6.75 -5.27 12.79
CA TYR A 116 -5.81 -4.20 13.16
C TYR A 116 -6.46 -2.81 13.18
N ALA A 117 -7.75 -2.70 12.81
CA ALA A 117 -8.49 -1.44 12.70
C ALA A 117 -8.99 -0.93 14.05
N ASN A 118 -8.08 -0.62 14.98
CA ASN A 118 -8.36 -0.17 16.36
C ASN A 118 -9.01 1.22 16.49
N GLY A 119 -9.65 1.73 15.43
CA GLY A 119 -10.46 2.94 15.41
C GLY A 119 -11.75 2.80 14.60
N GLY A 120 -12.13 1.57 14.22
CA GLY A 120 -13.31 1.30 13.41
C GLY A 120 -13.22 1.82 11.96
N ARG A 121 -12.00 2.10 11.47
CA ARG A 121 -11.74 2.60 10.12
C ARG A 121 -10.82 1.65 9.37
N LEU A 122 -11.15 1.44 8.10
CA LEU A 122 -10.28 0.75 7.15
C LEU A 122 -9.92 1.70 6.03
N LEU A 123 -8.65 1.76 5.68
CA LEU A 123 -8.22 2.41 4.45
C LEU A 123 -8.33 1.38 3.32
N VAL A 124 -8.92 1.81 2.21
CA VAL A 124 -8.97 1.05 0.95
C VAL A 124 -7.99 1.70 0.00
N CYS A 125 -6.96 0.97 -0.40
CA CYS A 125 -5.79 1.51 -1.06
C CYS A 125 -5.62 0.87 -2.44
N ASN A 126 -5.31 1.70 -3.43
CA ASN A 126 -4.65 1.24 -4.65
C ASN A 126 -3.21 0.88 -4.31
N VAL A 127 -2.74 -0.29 -4.76
CA VAL A 127 -1.37 -0.75 -4.50
C VAL A 127 -0.71 -1.25 -5.78
N LEU A 128 0.61 -1.09 -5.86
CA LEU A 128 1.45 -1.63 -6.91
C LEU A 128 2.36 -2.70 -6.32
N ARG A 129 2.04 -3.97 -6.56
CA ARG A 129 2.84 -5.08 -6.03
C ARG A 129 4.16 -5.28 -6.77
N GLY A 130 4.21 -4.95 -8.06
CA GLY A 130 5.37 -5.20 -8.90
C GLY A 130 5.70 -6.69 -9.00
N HIS A 131 6.95 -7.04 -8.73
CA HIS A 131 7.42 -8.42 -8.63
C HIS A 131 7.39 -8.86 -7.16
N ALA A 132 6.34 -9.57 -6.78
CA ALA A 132 6.13 -9.98 -5.39
C ALA A 132 6.90 -11.26 -5.06
N TYR A 133 7.64 -11.24 -3.96
CA TYR A 133 8.27 -12.43 -3.38
C TYR A 133 7.23 -13.20 -2.56
N GLN A 134 7.01 -14.47 -2.91
CA GLN A 134 6.18 -15.36 -2.10
C GLN A 134 7.00 -15.86 -0.92
N CYS A 135 6.66 -15.44 0.30
CA CYS A 135 7.37 -15.88 1.49
C CYS A 135 7.19 -17.41 1.67
N PRO A 136 8.27 -18.17 1.93
CA PRO A 136 8.18 -19.61 2.20
C PRO A 136 7.61 -19.92 3.60
N GLY A 137 7.58 -18.92 4.47
CA GLY A 137 7.14 -19.01 5.86
C GLY A 137 7.31 -17.66 6.56
N MET A 138 7.34 -17.67 7.88
CA MET A 138 7.60 -16.47 8.67
C MET A 138 9.06 -15.99 8.46
N MET A 139 9.22 -14.70 8.24
CA MET A 139 10.47 -13.98 7.98
C MET A 139 10.55 -12.72 8.85
N LEU A 140 10.56 -12.91 10.18
CA LEU A 140 10.48 -11.81 11.16
C LEU A 140 11.47 -10.69 10.86
N GLY A 141 10.96 -9.48 10.61
CA GLY A 141 11.78 -8.29 10.39
C GLY A 141 12.67 -8.31 9.15
N ALA A 142 12.49 -9.28 8.25
CA ALA A 142 13.28 -9.39 7.05
C ALA A 142 13.21 -8.12 6.19
N GLN A 143 14.33 -7.83 5.52
CA GLN A 143 14.38 -6.83 4.46
C GLN A 143 13.69 -7.35 3.20
N LEU A 144 13.45 -6.44 2.25
CA LEU A 144 12.99 -6.81 0.92
C LEU A 144 13.93 -7.82 0.27
N ALA A 145 13.39 -8.92 -0.22
CA ALA A 145 14.14 -9.93 -0.95
C ALA A 145 14.74 -9.34 -2.24
N THR A 146 16.02 -9.64 -2.49
CA THR A 146 16.74 -9.16 -3.67
C THR A 146 16.02 -9.55 -4.96
N GLY A 147 15.80 -8.57 -5.85
CA GLY A 147 15.11 -8.78 -7.13
C GLY A 147 13.59 -8.73 -7.06
N TYR A 148 13.02 -8.35 -5.92
CA TYR A 148 11.57 -8.20 -5.73
C TYR A 148 11.23 -6.75 -5.34
N SER A 149 9.93 -6.42 -5.30
CA SER A 149 9.42 -5.10 -4.90
C SER A 149 8.43 -5.13 -3.72
N SER A 150 7.92 -6.31 -3.38
CA SER A 150 7.04 -6.53 -2.24
C SER A 150 7.16 -7.97 -1.77
N HIS A 151 6.63 -8.28 -0.59
CA HIS A 151 6.40 -9.66 -0.15
C HIS A 151 4.91 -10.00 -0.13
N ALA A 152 4.59 -11.29 -0.19
CA ALA A 152 3.28 -11.84 0.10
C ALA A 152 3.43 -13.01 1.09
N SER A 153 2.55 -13.09 2.09
CA SER A 153 2.48 -14.21 3.04
C SER A 153 2.29 -15.55 2.30
N PRO A 154 2.66 -16.69 2.91
CA PRO A 154 2.55 -18.01 2.27
C PRO A 154 1.16 -18.34 1.70
N ASP A 155 0.10 -17.83 2.34
CA ASP A 155 -1.29 -17.98 1.92
C ASP A 155 -1.82 -16.81 1.06
N GLY A 156 -0.98 -15.82 0.76
CA GLY A 156 -1.29 -14.65 -0.05
C GLY A 156 -2.19 -13.61 0.61
N ARG A 157 -2.51 -13.78 1.90
CA ARG A 157 -3.47 -12.93 2.62
C ARG A 157 -2.90 -11.64 3.17
N GLU A 158 -1.58 -11.52 3.28
CA GLU A 158 -0.91 -10.30 3.72
C GLU A 158 0.18 -9.93 2.71
N TRP A 159 0.22 -8.67 2.31
CA TRP A 159 1.20 -8.11 1.40
C TRP A 159 2.02 -7.06 2.13
N VAL A 160 3.33 -7.13 1.99
CA VAL A 160 4.27 -6.23 2.66
C VAL A 160 4.97 -5.36 1.62
N PHE A 161 4.83 -4.05 1.79
CA PHE A 161 5.42 -3.04 0.90
C PHE A 161 6.61 -2.37 1.58
N PHE A 162 7.66 -2.18 0.79
CA PHE A 162 8.93 -1.64 1.29
C PHE A 162 9.26 -0.23 0.79
N ASN A 163 8.31 0.42 0.12
CA ASN A 163 8.43 1.79 -0.39
C ASN A 163 7.12 2.56 -0.15
N THR A 164 7.17 3.89 -0.21
CA THR A 164 6.12 4.86 0.20
C THR A 164 5.45 5.61 -0.94
#